data_AF-F3LJI1-F1
#
_entry.id   AF-F3LJI1-F1
#
_cell.length_a   1.000
_cell.length_b   1.000
_cell.length_c   1.000
_cell.angle_alpha   90.00
_cell.angle_beta   90.00
_cell.angle_gamma   90.00
#
_symmetry.space_group_name_H-M   'P 1'
#
loop_
_entity.id
_entity.type
_entity.pdbx_description
1 polymer ?
#
loop_
_entity_poly.entity_id
_entity_poly.type
_entity_poly.pdbx_seq_one_letter_code
_entity_poly.pdbx_strand_id
1 'polypeptide(L)' 'MNSFRGLANATQATLATVAPGISEALIATAMGLFAAIPAVLAYNRFSARAETLANSYETFAEEFISILQRQLHR' A
#
# COMPACT_ATOMS: atom_id res chain seq x y z
N MET A 1 19.79 -11.14 -10.88
CA MET A 1 20.42 -12.43 -11.27
C MET A 1 21.63 -12.27 -12.19
N ASN A 2 21.92 -11.05 -12.68
CA ASN A 2 23.08 -10.77 -13.54
C ASN A 2 24.42 -10.90 -12.79
N SER A 3 24.46 -10.57 -11.49
CA SER A 3 25.68 -10.66 -10.67
C SER A 3 26.23 -12.10 -10.58
N PHE A 4 25.37 -13.11 -10.42
CA PHE A 4 25.80 -14.52 -10.35
C PHE A 4 26.11 -15.12 -11.73
N ARG A 5 25.49 -14.62 -12.81
CA ARG A 5 25.82 -15.01 -14.18
C ARG A 5 27.24 -14.56 -14.58
N GLY A 6 27.67 -13.38 -14.13
CA GLY A 6 29.04 -12.90 -14.33
C GLY A 6 30.09 -13.74 -13.60
N LEU A 7 29.77 -14.27 -12.41
CA LEU A 7 30.63 -15.20 -11.68
C LEU A 7 30.72 -16.58 -12.32
N ALA A 8 29.62 -17.12 -12.85
CA ALA A 8 29.59 -18.47 -13.43
C ALA A 8 30.51 -18.62 -14.67
N ASN A 9 30.77 -17.52 -15.39
CA ASN A 9 31.67 -17.49 -16.54
C ASN A 9 33.10 -17.02 -16.18
N ALA A 10 33.36 -16.63 -14.93
CA ALA A 10 34.65 -16.12 -14.50
C ALA A 10 35.49 -17.22 -13.84
N THR A 11 36.70 -17.46 -14.37
CA THR A 11 37.67 -18.44 -13.85
C THR A 11 38.22 -18.09 -12.46
N GLN A 12 38.13 -16.82 -12.04
CA GLN A 12 38.54 -16.36 -10.71
C GLN A 12 37.51 -15.35 -10.18
N ALA A 13 36.71 -15.78 -9.20
CA ALA A 13 35.66 -14.97 -8.60
C ALA A 13 36.25 -13.90 -7.66
N THR A 14 36.08 -12.61 -7.97
CA THR A 14 36.49 -11.50 -7.10
C THR A 14 35.27 -10.69 -6.64
N LEU A 15 35.24 -10.28 -5.37
CA LEU A 15 34.14 -9.49 -4.79
C LEU A 15 33.82 -8.21 -5.59
N ALA A 16 34.84 -7.63 -6.23
CA ALA A 16 34.70 -6.45 -7.07
C ALA A 16 33.75 -6.67 -8.27
N THR A 17 33.66 -7.88 -8.83
CA THR A 17 32.82 -8.16 -10.01
C THR A 17 31.34 -8.32 -9.67
N VAL A 18 30.99 -8.58 -8.41
CA VAL A 18 29.58 -8.74 -7.97
C VAL A 18 29.04 -7.56 -7.19
N ALA A 19 29.91 -6.72 -6.63
CA ALA A 19 29.51 -5.56 -5.85
C ALA A 19 28.48 -4.64 -6.55
N PRO A 20 28.63 -4.31 -7.86
CA PRO A 20 27.68 -3.41 -8.53
C PRO A 20 26.25 -3.96 -8.57
N GLY A 21 26.07 -5.23 -8.95
CA GLY A 21 24.75 -5.82 -9.07
C GLY A 21 24.06 -6.11 -7.73
N ILE A 22 24.81 -6.16 -6.63
CA ILE A 22 24.22 -6.21 -5.27
C ILE A 22 23.71 -4.82 -4.88
N SER A 23 24.48 -3.77 -5.14
CA SER A 23 24.06 -2.39 -4.89
C SER A 23 22.78 -2.02 -5.64
N GLU A 24 22.67 -2.40 -6.91
CA GLU A 24 21.45 -2.18 -7.71
C GLU A 24 20.22 -2.89 -7.11
N ALA A 25 20.39 -4.14 -6.66
CA ALA A 25 19.30 -4.89 -6.02
C ALA A 25 18.85 -4.25 -4.69
N LEU A 26 19.79 -3.70 -3.91
CA LEU A 26 19.46 -2.97 -2.68
C LEU A 26 18.67 -1.69 -2.97
N ILE A 27 19.03 -0.94 -4.01
CA ILE A 27 18.30 0.27 -4.43
C ILE A 27 16.88 -0.11 -4.90
N ALA A 28 16.73 -1.20 -5.67
CA ALA A 28 15.43 -1.67 -6.10
C ALA A 28 14.50 -2.00 -4.91
N THR A 29 15.03 -2.65 -3.88
CA THR A 29 14.29 -2.92 -2.62
C THR A 29 13.91 -1.62 -1.90
N ALA A 30 14.84 -0.67 -1.80
CA ALA A 30 14.57 0.62 -1.19
C ALA A 30 13.47 1.40 -1.93
N MET A 31 13.48 1.39 -3.27
CA MET A 31 12.42 1.99 -4.07
C MET A 31 11.07 1.30 -3.87
N GLY A 32 11.06 -0.03 -3.74
CA GLY A 32 9.85 -0.79 -3.43
C GLY A 32 9.21 -0.34 -2.11
N LEU A 33 10.03 -0.20 -1.05
CA LEU A 33 9.54 0.30 0.24
C LEU A 33 9.10 1.77 0.18
N PHE A 34 9.86 2.60 -0.54
CA PHE A 34 9.51 4.01 -0.76
C PHE A 34 8.16 4.18 -1.46
N ALA A 35 7.83 3.31 -2.42
CA ALA A 35 6.53 3.32 -3.08
C ALA A 35 5.41 2.72 -2.20
N ALA A 36 5.70 1.61 -1.51
CA ALA A 36 4.69 0.86 -0.76
C ALA A 36 4.20 1.57 0.51
N ILE A 37 5.10 2.17 1.29
CA ILE A 37 4.73 2.76 2.59
C ILE A 37 3.74 3.93 2.41
N PRO A 38 3.99 4.93 1.56
CA PRO A 38 3.05 6.02 1.34
C PRO A 38 1.72 5.54 0.73
N ALA A 39 1.76 4.55 -0.16
CA ALA A 39 0.55 3.99 -0.77
C ALA A 39 -0.37 3.37 0.28
N VAL A 40 0.17 2.59 1.22
CA VAL A 40 -0.61 1.99 2.31
C VAL A 40 -1.15 3.05 3.28
N LEU A 41 -0.37 4.09 3.59
CA LEU A 41 -0.85 5.21 4.40
C LEU A 41 -2.03 5.93 3.74
N ALA A 42 -1.93 6.22 2.44
CA ALA A 42 -3.01 6.84 1.67
C ALA A 42 -4.25 5.95 1.63
N TYR A 43 -4.08 4.65 1.37
CA TYR A 43 -5.16 3.67 1.39
C TYR A 43 -5.91 3.68 2.73
N ASN A 44 -5.18 3.55 3.84
CA ASN A 44 -5.77 3.55 5.18
C ASN A 44 -6.50 4.87 5.47
N ARG A 45 -5.92 6.01 5.07
CA ARG A 45 -6.52 7.34 5.26
C ARG A 45 -7.84 7.49 4.49
N PHE A 46 -7.87 7.06 3.23
CA PHE A 46 -9.07 7.14 2.41
C PHE A 46 -10.12 6.13 2.83
N SER A 47 -9.72 4.91 3.21
CA SER A 47 -10.63 3.88 3.73
C SER A 47 -11.35 4.37 4.98
N ALA A 48 -10.61 4.90 5.97
CA ALA A 48 -11.20 5.43 7.19
C ALA A 48 -12.15 6.60 6.92
N ARG A 49 -11.83 7.47 5.94
CA ARG A 49 -12.69 8.58 5.55
C ARG A 49 -13.97 8.09 4.86
N ALA A 50 -13.87 7.09 3.99
CA ALA A 50 -15.02 6.50 3.31
C ALA A 50 -15.96 5.83 4.31
N GLU A 51 -15.42 5.08 5.27
CA GLU A 51 -16.18 4.44 6.34
C GLU A 51 -16.91 5.47 7.21
N THR A 52 -16.23 6.54 7.63
CA THR A 52 -16.86 7.61 8.41
C THR A 52 -18.04 8.25 7.65
N LEU A 53 -17.86 8.47 6.35
CA LEU A 53 -18.91 9.03 5.50
C LEU A 53 -20.09 8.05 5.34
N ALA A 54 -19.82 6.77 5.12
CA ALA A 54 -20.84 5.74 5.02
C ALA A 54 -21.68 5.64 6.31
N ASN A 55 -21.01 5.62 7.47
CA ASN A 55 -21.68 5.59 8.77
C ASN A 55 -22.56 6.83 8.98
N SER A 56 -22.10 8.00 8.54
CA SER A 56 -22.89 9.24 8.62
C SER A 56 -24.18 9.15 7.78
N TYR A 57 -24.11 8.55 6.59
CA TYR A 57 -25.28 8.32 5.75
C TYR A 57 -26.24 7.30 6.35
N GLU A 58 -25.73 6.25 6.97
CA GLU A 58 -26.54 5.25 7.67
C GLU A 58 -27.30 5.89 8.84
N THR A 59 -26.61 6.65 9.70
CA THR A 59 -27.25 7.39 10.80
C THR A 59 -28.32 8.36 10.29
N PHE A 60 -28.04 9.09 9.20
CA PHE A 60 -29.03 9.98 8.59
C PHE A 60 -30.28 9.22 8.10
N ALA A 61 -30.10 8.06 7.47
CA ALA A 61 -31.20 7.24 6.99
C ALA A 61 -32.06 6.71 8.15
N GLU A 62 -31.44 6.26 9.24
CA GLU A 62 -32.13 5.82 10.45
C GLU A 62 -32.95 6.95 11.09
N GLU A 63 -32.36 8.13 11.24
CA GLU A 63 -33.05 9.32 11.75
C GLU A 63 -34.24 9.71 10.87
N PHE A 64 -34.05 9.67 9.54
CA PHE A 64 -35.10 9.97 8.58
C PHE A 64 -36.28 9.00 8.68
N ILE A 65 -35.99 7.69 8.78
CA ILE A 65 -37.01 6.66 8.97
C ILE A 65 -37.75 6.86 10.29
N SER A 66 -37.03 7.16 11.38
CA SER A 66 -37.61 7.43 12.70
C SER A 66 -38.59 8.62 12.66
N ILE A 67 -38.22 9.70 11.98
CA ILE A 67 -39.09 10.88 11.79
C ILE A 67 -40.34 10.51 11.00
N LEU A 68 -40.21 9.77 9.89
CA LEU A 68 -41.34 9.32 9.08
C LEU A 68 -42.30 8.41 9.88
N GLN A 69 -41.76 7.45 10.62
CA GLN A 69 -42.57 6.57 11.48
C GLN A 69 -43.35 7.36 12.53
N ARG A 70 -42.73 8.39 13.12
CA ARG A 70 -43.42 9.27 14.08
C ARG A 70 -44.53 10.09 13.44
N GLN A 71 -44.40 10.48 12.17
CA GLN A 71 -45.45 11.19 11.43
C GLN A 71 -46.59 10.28 11.01
N LEU A 72 -46.32 9.01 10.70
CA LEU A 72 -47.35 8.01 10.32
C LEU A 72 -48.21 7.53 11.49
N HIS A 73 -47.69 7.58 12.72
CA HIS A 73 -48.45 7.22 13.93
C HIS A 73 -49.19 8.41 14.57
N ARG A 74 -49.17 9.58 13.92
CA ARG A 74 -50.08 10.71 14.23
C ARG A 74 -51.25 10.69 13.26
#